data_AF-A0A848CBL9-F1
#
_entry.id   AF-A0A848CBL9-F1
#
_cell.length_a   1.000
_cell.length_b   1.000
_cell.length_c   1.000
_cell.angle_alpha   90.00
_cell.angle_beta   90.00
_cell.angle_gamma   90.00
#
_symmetry.space_group_name_H-M   'P 1'
#
loop_
_entity.id
_entity.type
_entity.pdbx_description
1 polymer ?
#
loop_
_entity_poly.entity_id
_entity_poly.type
_entity_poly.pdbx_seq_one_letter_code
_entity_poly.pdbx_strand_id
1 'polypeptide(L)'
;MDYQYLASLTTEAKMEFEQKQVEYNQWKKLAKDRQDRLLREKSLQENKVETIKRGINTLRPLDLKVGYQQLQLMDPWFTEKYRRAQSRLFIHALGVRKQFLYENRVQLRKAVKVWKNQNKYRLDSPKLINNAWNWINLAIPVISSTFASFGSMFRNVDANTIGNLFIDEAGQATPQSAVGAILRSKRIMAVGDPEQIKPVITLDPLVLNMLKIRFDLPEKYMTEDSSVQTLMDSASHYGFSKDNDTWIGIPLRVHRRCAYPMFTIANDISYDGLMI
;
A
#
# COMPACT_ATOMS: atom_id res chain seq x y z
N MET A 1 -51.28 -23.01 56.40
CA MET A 1 -50.68 -22.39 55.20
C MET A 1 -51.68 -21.40 54.65
N ASP A 2 -51.31 -20.14 54.63
CA ASP A 2 -52.23 -19.01 54.47
C ASP A 2 -52.70 -18.88 53.01
N TYR A 3 -54.02 -18.83 52.79
CA TYR A 3 -54.63 -18.80 51.45
C TYR A 3 -54.18 -17.56 50.65
N GLN A 4 -53.91 -16.47 51.37
CA GLN A 4 -53.37 -15.23 50.78
C GLN A 4 -51.94 -15.41 50.24
N TYR A 5 -51.11 -16.25 50.86
CA TYR A 5 -49.73 -16.53 50.41
C TYR A 5 -49.70 -17.40 49.15
N LEU A 6 -50.60 -18.38 49.04
CA LEU A 6 -50.73 -19.21 47.82
C LEU A 6 -51.32 -18.41 46.65
N ALA A 7 -52.22 -17.47 46.93
CA ALA A 7 -52.77 -16.55 45.93
C ALA A 7 -51.74 -15.53 45.43
N SER A 8 -50.84 -15.02 46.29
CA SER A 8 -49.76 -14.12 45.87
C SER A 8 -48.73 -14.85 45.01
N LEU A 9 -48.31 -16.07 45.40
CA LEU A 9 -47.38 -16.90 44.61
C LEU A 9 -47.91 -17.25 43.22
N THR A 10 -49.21 -17.55 43.10
CA THR A 10 -49.83 -17.85 41.80
C THR A 10 -49.99 -16.61 40.92
N THR A 11 -50.11 -15.42 41.52
CA THR A 11 -50.14 -14.15 40.79
C THR A 11 -48.74 -13.74 40.32
N GLU A 12 -47.72 -13.91 41.16
CA GLU A 12 -46.31 -13.70 40.81
C GLU A 12 -45.86 -14.62 39.67
N ALA A 13 -46.19 -15.92 39.75
CA ALA A 13 -45.86 -16.89 38.70
C ALA A 13 -46.53 -16.55 37.36
N LYS A 14 -47.76 -16.01 37.37
CA LYS A 14 -48.45 -15.54 36.17
C LYS A 14 -47.77 -14.31 35.57
N MET A 15 -47.41 -13.32 36.40
CA MET A 15 -46.68 -12.13 35.94
C MET A 15 -45.30 -12.50 35.36
N GLU A 16 -44.57 -13.41 36.00
CA GLU A 16 -43.27 -13.88 35.50
C GLU A 16 -43.41 -14.63 34.15
N PHE A 17 -44.47 -15.44 34.01
CA PHE A 17 -44.78 -16.11 32.74
C PHE A 17 -45.10 -15.11 31.62
N GLU A 18 -45.95 -14.12 31.89
CA GLU A 18 -46.26 -13.07 30.91
C GLU A 18 -45.02 -12.26 30.53
N GLN A 19 -44.15 -11.94 31.49
CA GLN A 19 -42.90 -11.24 31.24
C GLN A 19 -41.96 -12.06 30.35
N LYS A 20 -41.78 -13.36 30.65
CA LYS A 20 -41.00 -14.27 29.80
C LYS A 20 -41.61 -14.44 28.41
N GLN A 21 -42.93 -14.43 28.28
CA GLN A 21 -43.63 -14.49 27.00
C GLN A 21 -43.33 -13.23 26.15
N VAL A 22 -43.30 -12.06 26.77
CA VAL A 22 -42.93 -10.79 26.13
C VAL A 22 -41.46 -10.81 25.70
N GLU A 23 -40.55 -11.24 26.58
CA GLU A 23 -39.12 -11.38 26.26
C GLU A 23 -38.88 -12.36 25.11
N TYR A 24 -39.55 -13.51 25.11
CA TYR A 24 -39.47 -14.49 24.02
C TYR A 24 -39.94 -13.89 22.69
N ASN A 25 -41.05 -13.16 22.68
CA ASN A 25 -41.58 -12.52 21.47
C ASN A 25 -40.64 -11.42 20.95
N GLN A 26 -40.04 -10.64 21.85
CA GLN A 26 -39.02 -9.64 21.50
C GLN A 26 -37.77 -10.30 20.92
N TRP A 27 -37.25 -11.36 21.57
CA TRP A 27 -36.11 -12.12 21.09
C TRP A 27 -36.38 -12.73 19.71
N LYS A 28 -37.56 -13.32 19.51
CA LYS A 28 -37.98 -13.92 18.23
C LYS A 28 -38.02 -12.87 17.11
N LYS A 29 -38.50 -11.66 17.41
CA LYS A 29 -38.50 -10.53 16.46
C LYS A 29 -37.06 -10.10 16.12
N LEU A 30 -36.20 -9.91 17.13
CA LEU A 30 -34.80 -9.54 16.94
C LEU A 30 -34.00 -10.59 16.15
N ALA A 31 -34.25 -11.88 16.41
CA ALA A 31 -33.63 -12.98 15.68
C ALA A 31 -34.03 -12.97 14.20
N LYS A 32 -35.31 -12.72 13.91
CA LYS A 32 -35.82 -12.58 12.53
C LYS A 32 -35.24 -11.35 11.83
N ASP A 33 -35.21 -10.20 12.49
CA ASP A 33 -34.61 -8.98 11.94
C ASP A 33 -33.10 -9.17 11.63
N ARG A 34 -32.38 -9.88 12.50
CA ARG A 34 -30.97 -10.25 12.28
C ARG A 34 -30.82 -11.18 11.07
N GLN A 35 -31.68 -12.19 10.94
CA GLN A 35 -31.66 -13.10 9.79
C GLN A 35 -31.95 -12.36 8.48
N ASP A 36 -32.95 -11.48 8.45
CA ASP A 36 -33.30 -10.68 7.29
C ASP A 36 -32.20 -9.69 6.90
N ARG A 37 -31.47 -9.15 7.89
CA ARG A 37 -30.29 -8.31 7.64
C ARG A 37 -29.16 -9.12 7.01
N LEU A 38 -28.85 -10.30 7.55
CA LEU A 38 -27.80 -11.17 7.01
C LEU A 38 -28.12 -11.62 5.58
N LEU A 39 -29.39 -11.93 5.29
CA LEU A 39 -29.84 -12.27 3.94
C LEU A 39 -29.70 -11.09 2.97
N ARG A 40 -30.02 -9.86 3.40
CA ARG A 40 -29.79 -8.66 2.60
C ARG A 40 -28.31 -8.43 2.32
N GLU A 41 -27.46 -8.52 3.35
CA GLU A 41 -26.00 -8.40 3.20
C GLU A 41 -25.46 -9.46 2.24
N LYS A 42 -25.91 -10.72 2.37
CA LYS A 42 -25.55 -11.81 1.45
C LYS A 42 -25.94 -11.48 0.00
N SER A 43 -27.18 -11.05 -0.25
CA SER A 43 -27.62 -10.72 -1.61
C SER A 43 -26.86 -9.53 -2.20
N LEU A 44 -26.49 -8.54 -1.38
CA LEU A 44 -25.67 -7.40 -1.80
C LEU A 44 -24.27 -7.85 -2.20
N GLN A 45 -23.68 -8.78 -1.45
CA GLN A 45 -22.37 -9.35 -1.80
C GLN A 45 -22.46 -10.21 -3.05
N GLU A 46 -23.50 -11.03 -3.20
CA GLU A 46 -23.74 -11.84 -4.40
C GLU A 46 -23.91 -10.96 -5.64
N ASN A 47 -24.70 -9.88 -5.55
CA ASN A 47 -24.87 -8.91 -6.63
C ASN A 47 -23.56 -8.18 -6.97
N LYS A 48 -22.74 -7.82 -5.98
CA LYS A 48 -21.40 -7.25 -6.21
C LYS A 48 -20.51 -8.25 -6.94
N VAL A 49 -20.48 -9.50 -6.49
CA VAL A 49 -19.73 -10.58 -7.13
C VAL A 49 -20.22 -10.81 -8.55
N GLU A 50 -21.53 -10.79 -8.80
CA GLU A 50 -22.08 -10.99 -10.14
C GLU A 50 -21.77 -9.81 -11.07
N THR A 51 -21.85 -8.57 -10.56
CA THR A 51 -21.45 -7.37 -11.31
C THR A 51 -19.97 -7.42 -11.66
N ILE A 52 -19.12 -7.83 -10.71
CA ILE A 52 -17.69 -8.04 -10.91
C ILE A 52 -17.47 -9.17 -11.92
N LYS A 53 -18.17 -10.30 -11.82
CA LYS A 53 -18.08 -11.42 -12.78
C LYS A 53 -18.48 -11.00 -14.20
N ARG A 54 -19.55 -10.22 -14.37
CA ARG A 54 -19.96 -9.69 -15.68
C ARG A 54 -18.91 -8.74 -16.26
N GLY A 55 -18.27 -7.92 -15.44
CA GLY A 55 -17.12 -7.11 -15.82
C GLY A 55 -15.89 -7.96 -16.19
N ILE A 56 -15.58 -8.97 -15.38
CA ILE A 56 -14.45 -9.90 -15.57
C ILE A 56 -14.66 -10.81 -16.78
N ASN A 57 -15.89 -11.17 -17.16
CA ASN A 57 -16.14 -11.96 -18.38
C ASN A 57 -15.73 -11.22 -19.67
N THR A 58 -15.47 -9.91 -19.61
CA THR A 58 -14.86 -9.15 -20.71
C THR A 58 -13.33 -9.04 -20.61
N LEU A 59 -12.75 -9.55 -19.53
CA LEU A 59 -11.33 -9.52 -19.21
C LEU A 59 -10.76 -10.93 -19.28
N ARG A 60 -9.47 -11.04 -19.54
CA ARG A 60 -8.79 -12.34 -19.50
C ARG A 60 -8.64 -12.77 -18.04
N PRO A 61 -9.29 -13.84 -17.55
CA PRO A 61 -9.15 -14.23 -16.16
C PRO A 61 -7.74 -14.73 -15.86
N LEU A 62 -7.31 -14.59 -14.60
CA LEU A 62 -6.12 -15.28 -14.10
C LEU A 62 -6.43 -16.78 -14.06
N ASP A 63 -5.69 -17.58 -14.82
CA ASP A 63 -5.84 -19.03 -14.84
C ASP A 63 -4.67 -19.70 -14.11
N LEU A 64 -4.89 -20.07 -12.85
CA LEU A 64 -3.87 -20.74 -12.04
C LEU A 64 -3.65 -22.22 -12.43
N LYS A 65 -4.40 -22.74 -13.41
CA LYS A 65 -4.25 -24.14 -13.86
C LYS A 65 -3.16 -24.31 -14.92
N VAL A 66 -2.72 -23.22 -15.57
CA VAL A 66 -1.64 -23.28 -16.56
C VAL A 66 -0.29 -23.52 -15.87
N GLY A 67 0.68 -24.04 -16.62
CA GLY A 67 2.04 -24.25 -16.09
C GLY A 67 2.68 -22.94 -15.62
N TYR A 68 3.58 -23.02 -14.64
CA TYR A 68 4.17 -21.84 -13.98
C TYR A 68 4.78 -20.82 -14.96
N GLN A 69 5.51 -21.29 -15.98
CA GLN A 69 6.09 -20.42 -17.01
C GLN A 69 5.01 -19.69 -17.83
N GLN A 70 3.97 -20.41 -18.23
CA GLN A 70 2.85 -19.83 -18.98
C GLN A 70 2.13 -18.80 -18.12
N LEU A 71 1.92 -19.08 -16.83
CA LEU A 71 1.28 -18.16 -15.87
C LEU A 71 2.03 -16.83 -15.79
N GLN A 72 3.36 -16.86 -15.71
CA GLN A 72 4.20 -15.66 -15.64
C GLN A 72 4.14 -14.80 -16.93
N LEU A 73 3.89 -15.43 -18.08
CA LEU A 73 3.74 -14.75 -19.36
C LEU A 73 2.33 -14.21 -19.62
N MET A 74 1.35 -14.53 -18.77
CA MET A 74 -0.03 -14.03 -18.91
C MET A 74 -0.11 -12.53 -18.59
N ASP A 75 -1.00 -11.83 -19.28
CA ASP A 75 -1.48 -10.48 -18.92
C ASP A 75 -2.94 -10.61 -18.43
N PRO A 76 -3.16 -11.08 -17.19
CA PRO A 76 -4.50 -11.26 -16.65
C PRO A 76 -5.17 -9.90 -16.41
N TRP A 77 -6.50 -9.88 -16.44
CA TRP A 77 -7.36 -8.73 -16.16
C TRP A 77 -7.30 -7.58 -17.16
N PHE A 78 -6.50 -7.69 -18.23
CA PHE A 78 -6.40 -6.68 -19.26
C PHE A 78 -6.77 -7.27 -20.62
N THR A 79 -7.52 -6.50 -21.39
CA THR A 79 -7.72 -6.71 -22.83
C THR A 79 -7.27 -5.48 -23.57
N GLU A 80 -6.99 -5.60 -24.85
CA GLU A 80 -6.65 -4.45 -25.68
C GLU A 80 -7.76 -3.37 -25.61
N LYS A 81 -9.04 -3.80 -25.64
CA LYS A 81 -10.18 -2.89 -25.49
C LYS A 81 -10.14 -2.15 -24.16
N TYR A 82 -9.85 -2.85 -23.06
CA TYR A 82 -9.70 -2.24 -21.75
C TYR A 82 -8.53 -1.25 -21.72
N ARG A 83 -7.35 -1.63 -22.21
CA ARG A 83 -6.16 -0.75 -22.27
C ARG A 83 -6.45 0.52 -23.06
N ARG A 84 -7.08 0.40 -24.23
CA ARG A 84 -7.52 1.57 -25.04
C ARG A 84 -8.49 2.47 -24.26
N ALA A 85 -9.45 1.89 -23.54
CA ALA A 85 -10.39 2.67 -22.71
C ALA A 85 -9.69 3.37 -21.53
N GLN A 86 -8.77 2.68 -20.85
CA GLN A 86 -7.95 3.22 -19.78
C GLN A 86 -7.10 4.40 -20.27
N SER A 87 -6.45 4.28 -21.43
CA SER A 87 -5.69 5.38 -22.05
C SER A 87 -6.58 6.59 -22.38
N ARG A 88 -7.79 6.36 -22.94
CA ARG A 88 -8.74 7.45 -23.21
C ARG A 88 -9.17 8.16 -21.92
N LEU A 89 -9.53 7.40 -20.88
CA LEU A 89 -9.89 7.95 -19.57
C LEU A 89 -8.75 8.81 -19.00
N PHE A 90 -7.52 8.31 -19.08
CA PHE A 90 -6.33 9.04 -18.64
C PHE A 90 -6.18 10.38 -19.39
N ILE A 91 -6.31 10.39 -20.72
CA ILE A 91 -6.25 11.61 -21.53
C ILE A 91 -7.35 12.61 -21.13
N HIS A 92 -8.59 12.15 -20.93
CA HIS A 92 -9.67 13.02 -20.47
C HIS A 92 -9.41 13.59 -19.06
N ALA A 93 -8.90 12.77 -18.14
CA ALA A 93 -8.51 13.23 -16.79
C ALA A 93 -7.40 14.29 -16.83
N LEU A 94 -6.43 14.15 -17.74
CA LEU A 94 -5.43 15.19 -17.99
C LEU A 94 -6.05 16.49 -18.49
N GLY A 95 -7.07 16.41 -19.35
CA GLY A 95 -7.83 17.57 -19.82
C GLY A 95 -8.51 18.32 -18.68
N VAL A 96 -9.21 17.61 -17.79
CA VAL A 96 -9.85 18.19 -16.59
C VAL A 96 -8.81 18.86 -15.70
N ARG A 97 -7.69 18.19 -15.44
CA ARG A 97 -6.62 18.73 -14.61
C ARG A 97 -6.00 19.99 -15.22
N LYS A 98 -5.76 20.00 -16.53
CA LYS A 98 -5.25 21.17 -17.26
C LYS A 98 -6.20 22.37 -17.09
N GLN A 99 -7.50 22.15 -17.28
CA GLN A 99 -8.50 23.21 -17.12
C GLN A 99 -8.52 23.75 -15.69
N PHE A 100 -8.54 22.86 -14.68
CA PHE A 100 -8.50 23.25 -13.28
C PHE A 100 -7.28 24.11 -12.93
N LEU A 101 -6.09 23.73 -13.41
CA LEU A 101 -4.86 24.50 -13.18
C LEU A 101 -4.86 25.85 -13.92
N TYR A 102 -5.47 25.92 -15.10
CA TYR A 102 -5.60 27.15 -15.87
C TYR A 102 -6.48 28.19 -15.15
N GLU A 103 -7.62 27.75 -14.63
CA GLU A 103 -8.53 28.57 -13.84
C GLU A 103 -7.86 29.04 -12.53
N ASN A 104 -7.05 28.18 -11.91
CA ASN A 104 -6.37 28.43 -10.63
C ASN A 104 -4.89 28.86 -10.78
N ARG A 105 -4.52 29.48 -11.90
CA ARG A 105 -3.12 29.86 -12.20
C ARG A 105 -2.50 30.80 -11.18
N VAL A 106 -3.31 31.66 -10.53
CA VAL A 106 -2.84 32.60 -9.51
C VAL A 106 -2.42 31.85 -8.24
N GLN A 107 -3.19 30.86 -7.82
CA GLN A 107 -2.94 29.99 -6.67
C GLN A 107 -1.68 29.16 -6.92
N LEU A 108 -1.52 28.60 -8.13
CA LEU A 108 -0.31 27.89 -8.51
C LEU A 108 0.94 28.79 -8.47
N ARG A 109 0.86 30.03 -8.97
CA ARG A 109 1.97 31.00 -8.88
C ARG A 109 2.33 31.33 -7.42
N LYS A 110 1.31 31.51 -6.56
CA LYS A 110 1.51 31.72 -5.12
C LYS A 110 2.18 30.52 -4.47
N ALA A 111 1.75 29.30 -4.79
CA ALA A 111 2.36 28.06 -4.31
C ALA A 111 3.84 27.97 -4.71
N VAL A 112 4.18 28.23 -5.98
CA VAL A 112 5.57 28.27 -6.44
C VAL A 112 6.40 29.32 -5.69
N LYS A 113 5.82 30.50 -5.41
CA LYS A 113 6.50 31.55 -4.62
C LYS A 113 6.77 31.11 -3.18
N VAL A 114 5.80 30.46 -2.52
CA VAL A 114 5.97 29.89 -1.19
C VAL A 114 7.05 28.81 -1.20
N TRP A 115 7.00 27.90 -2.17
CA TRP A 115 7.96 26.80 -2.32
C TRP A 115 9.40 27.28 -2.55
N LYS A 116 9.60 28.39 -3.27
CA LYS A 116 10.94 28.99 -3.43
C LYS A 116 11.45 29.69 -2.17
N ASN A 117 10.55 30.12 -1.28
CA ASN A 117 10.88 30.93 -0.10
C ASN A 117 10.49 30.23 1.21
N GLN A 118 10.66 28.91 1.31
CA GLN A 118 10.19 28.11 2.45
C GLN A 118 10.61 28.67 3.81
N ASN A 119 11.86 29.14 3.93
CA ASN A 119 12.40 29.68 5.17
C ASN A 119 11.61 30.87 5.72
N LYS A 120 11.01 31.68 4.84
CA LYS A 120 10.17 32.84 5.23
C LYS A 120 8.85 32.39 5.89
N TYR A 121 8.31 31.25 5.47
CA TYR A 121 6.99 30.79 5.90
C TYR A 121 7.06 29.69 6.98
N ARG A 122 8.25 29.17 7.27
CA ARG A 122 8.46 28.04 8.19
C ARG A 122 7.95 28.31 9.60
N LEU A 123 8.20 29.50 10.15
CA LEU A 123 7.84 29.84 11.52
C LEU A 123 6.38 30.26 11.63
N ASP A 124 5.92 31.10 10.70
CA ASP A 124 4.61 31.73 10.81
C ASP A 124 3.47 30.86 10.26
N SER A 125 3.76 29.96 9.31
CA SER A 125 2.74 29.21 8.58
C SER A 125 3.28 27.94 7.90
N PRO A 126 3.74 26.93 8.66
CA PRO A 126 4.30 25.69 8.10
C PRO A 126 3.32 24.94 7.18
N LYS A 127 2.02 24.99 7.50
CA LYS A 127 0.94 24.41 6.65
C LYS A 127 0.92 24.96 5.23
N LEU A 128 1.37 26.21 5.01
CA LEU A 128 1.44 26.79 3.67
C LEU A 128 2.47 26.09 2.79
N ILE A 129 3.55 25.56 3.36
CA ILE A 129 4.59 24.83 2.61
C ILE A 129 4.02 23.51 2.09
N ASN A 130 3.30 22.75 2.93
CA ASN A 130 2.63 21.52 2.50
C ASN A 130 1.54 21.80 1.46
N ASN A 131 0.77 22.87 1.62
CA ASN A 131 -0.23 23.28 0.63
C ASN A 131 0.43 23.69 -0.70
N ALA A 132 1.56 24.38 -0.65
CA ALA A 132 2.33 24.72 -1.84
C ALA A 132 2.85 23.47 -2.56
N TRP A 133 3.35 22.48 -1.81
CA TRP A 133 3.71 21.18 -2.36
C TRP A 133 2.53 20.50 -3.06
N ASN A 134 1.35 20.46 -2.44
CA ASN A 134 0.17 19.83 -3.04
C ASN A 134 -0.22 20.50 -4.37
N TRP A 135 -0.12 21.82 -4.47
CA TRP A 135 -0.32 22.53 -5.74
C TRP A 135 0.72 22.17 -6.80
N ILE A 136 1.99 22.07 -6.41
CA ILE A 136 3.07 21.68 -7.31
C ILE A 136 2.90 20.24 -7.77
N ASN A 137 2.60 19.30 -6.87
CA ASN A 137 2.39 17.90 -7.19
C ASN A 137 1.12 17.66 -8.04
N LEU A 138 0.08 18.49 -7.85
CA LEU A 138 -1.08 18.49 -8.73
C LEU A 138 -0.72 18.92 -10.16
N ALA A 139 0.15 19.92 -10.31
CA ALA A 139 0.63 20.38 -11.61
C ALA A 139 1.62 19.40 -12.26
N ILE A 140 2.53 18.85 -11.45
CA ILE A 140 3.60 17.94 -11.85
C ILE A 140 3.45 16.65 -11.04
N PRO A 141 2.74 15.64 -11.58
CA PRO A 141 2.35 14.44 -10.82
C PRO A 141 3.53 13.53 -10.46
N VAL A 142 4.62 13.59 -11.24
CA VAL A 142 5.80 12.76 -11.07
C VAL A 142 7.01 13.66 -10.99
N ILE A 143 7.74 13.57 -9.88
CA ILE A 143 8.96 14.33 -9.62
C ILE A 143 10.01 13.33 -9.14
N SER A 144 11.16 13.30 -9.81
CA SER A 144 12.29 12.42 -9.47
C SER A 144 13.37 13.23 -8.74
N SER A 145 14.00 12.61 -7.74
CA SER A 145 15.15 13.15 -7.01
C SER A 145 15.98 11.99 -6.44
N THR A 146 17.27 12.20 -6.20
CA THR A 146 18.09 11.30 -5.39
C THR A 146 17.80 11.51 -3.89
N PHE A 147 18.16 10.54 -3.04
CA PHE A 147 18.03 10.68 -1.59
C PHE A 147 18.86 11.85 -1.03
N ALA A 148 20.06 12.07 -1.58
CA ALA A 148 20.92 13.18 -1.18
C ALA A 148 20.26 14.56 -1.40
N SER A 149 19.60 14.75 -2.54
CA SER A 149 18.89 16.01 -2.84
C SER A 149 17.51 16.09 -2.19
N PHE A 150 16.90 14.95 -1.85
CA PHE A 150 15.58 14.91 -1.23
C PHE A 150 15.58 15.63 0.13
N GLY A 151 16.63 15.41 0.94
CA GLY A 151 16.73 16.01 2.27
C GLY A 151 16.68 17.55 2.26
N SER A 152 17.35 18.19 1.29
CA SER A 152 17.31 19.65 1.15
C SER A 152 16.01 20.14 0.53
N MET A 153 15.50 19.43 -0.48
CA MET A 153 14.26 19.79 -1.19
C MET A 153 13.01 19.75 -0.30
N PHE A 154 12.92 18.74 0.57
CA PHE A 154 11.77 18.50 1.45
C PHE A 154 12.06 18.83 2.92
N ARG A 155 13.11 19.61 3.20
CA ARG A 155 13.57 19.93 4.56
C ARG A 155 12.44 20.44 5.47
N ASN A 156 11.57 21.28 4.94
CA ASN A 156 10.47 21.93 5.67
C ASN A 156 9.09 21.32 5.37
N VAL A 157 9.05 20.11 4.81
CA VAL A 157 7.81 19.38 4.53
C VAL A 157 7.58 18.38 5.66
N ASP A 158 6.34 18.35 6.15
CA ASP A 158 5.94 17.51 7.27
C ASP A 158 5.88 16.02 6.91
N ALA A 159 5.91 15.18 7.94
CA ALA A 159 5.66 13.75 7.82
C ALA A 159 4.31 13.47 7.13
N ASN A 160 4.22 12.36 6.40
CA ASN A 160 2.99 11.93 5.70
C ASN A 160 2.38 12.96 4.73
N THR A 161 3.18 13.88 4.16
CA THR A 161 2.68 14.86 3.19
C THR A 161 2.67 14.31 1.76
N ILE A 162 3.68 13.51 1.39
CA ILE A 162 3.82 12.91 0.07
C ILE A 162 2.88 11.72 -0.05
N GLY A 163 2.12 11.65 -1.14
CA GLY A 163 1.13 10.59 -1.36
C GLY A 163 1.78 9.22 -1.56
N ASN A 164 2.54 9.08 -2.65
CA ASN A 164 3.24 7.85 -3.00
C ASN A 164 4.72 8.15 -3.24
N LEU A 165 5.60 7.34 -2.67
CA LEU A 165 7.04 7.34 -2.92
C LEU A 165 7.40 6.06 -3.68
N PHE A 166 8.12 6.24 -4.78
CA PHE A 166 8.72 5.14 -5.54
C PHE A 166 10.23 5.22 -5.36
N ILE A 167 10.83 4.12 -4.94
CA ILE A 167 12.27 3.97 -4.74
C ILE A 167 12.75 2.95 -5.75
N ASP A 168 13.61 3.38 -6.66
CA ASP A 168 14.29 2.51 -7.61
C ASP A 168 15.67 2.12 -7.06
N GLU A 169 16.20 0.99 -7.50
CA GLU A 169 17.47 0.43 -7.02
C GLU A 169 17.56 0.31 -5.48
N ALA A 170 16.44 -0.11 -4.86
CA ALA A 170 16.32 -0.19 -3.41
C ALA A 170 17.31 -1.19 -2.76
N GLY A 171 17.80 -2.17 -3.51
CA GLY A 171 18.86 -3.09 -3.09
C GLY A 171 20.21 -2.39 -2.88
N GLN A 172 20.47 -1.28 -3.58
CA GLN A 172 21.70 -0.48 -3.48
C GLN A 172 21.56 0.70 -2.50
N ALA A 173 20.34 1.00 -2.05
CA ALA A 173 20.08 2.12 -1.16
C ALA A 173 20.20 1.70 0.31
N THR A 174 20.91 2.51 1.10
CA THR A 174 20.98 2.30 2.55
C THR A 174 19.71 2.82 3.25
N PRO A 175 19.19 2.13 4.30
CA PRO A 175 18.01 2.57 5.04
C PRO A 175 18.08 4.02 5.54
N GLN A 176 19.25 4.42 6.05
CA GLN A 176 19.50 5.77 6.57
C GLN A 176 19.38 6.86 5.49
N SER A 177 19.68 6.55 4.23
CA SER A 177 19.52 7.52 3.14
C SER A 177 18.05 7.74 2.78
N ALA A 178 17.23 6.70 2.90
CA ALA A 178 15.81 6.73 2.52
C ALA A 178 14.87 7.20 3.64
N VAL A 179 15.29 7.14 4.91
CA VAL A 179 14.44 7.41 6.08
C VAL A 179 13.68 8.73 5.98
N GLY A 180 14.33 9.79 5.49
CA GLY A 180 13.70 11.10 5.33
C GLY A 180 12.59 11.12 4.27
N ALA A 181 12.74 10.35 3.20
CA ALA A 181 11.72 10.21 2.17
C ALA A 181 10.56 9.33 2.64
N ILE A 182 10.89 8.23 3.30
CA ILE A 182 9.94 7.29 3.91
C ILE A 182 9.03 8.00 4.91
N LEU A 183 9.61 8.74 5.88
CA LEU A 183 8.86 9.44 6.92
C LEU A 183 7.86 10.48 6.37
N ARG A 184 8.18 11.09 5.23
CA ARG A 184 7.34 12.11 4.58
C ARG A 184 6.27 11.52 3.68
N SER A 185 6.25 10.20 3.49
CA SER A 185 5.41 9.54 2.50
C SER A 185 4.34 8.66 3.15
N LYS A 186 3.13 8.66 2.58
CA LYS A 186 2.02 7.82 3.09
C LYS A 186 2.09 6.38 2.59
N ARG A 187 2.61 6.17 1.39
CA ARG A 187 2.69 4.89 0.71
C ARG A 187 4.02 4.79 0.00
N ILE A 188 4.65 3.62 0.08
CA ILE A 188 6.00 3.40 -0.43
C ILE A 188 5.98 2.14 -1.28
N MET A 189 6.58 2.24 -2.46
CA MET A 189 6.90 1.11 -3.32
C MET A 189 8.40 1.18 -3.58
N ALA A 190 9.09 0.10 -3.26
CA ALA A 190 10.52 -0.04 -3.49
C ALA A 190 10.73 -1.17 -4.52
N VAL A 191 11.59 -0.91 -5.50
CA VAL A 191 11.99 -1.86 -6.52
C VAL A 191 13.51 -1.95 -6.47
N GLY A 192 14.03 -3.16 -6.50
CA GLY A 192 15.44 -3.44 -6.50
C GLY A 192 15.68 -4.91 -6.74
N ASP A 193 16.96 -5.24 -6.92
CA ASP A 193 17.42 -6.62 -7.10
C ASP A 193 18.46 -6.91 -6.01
N PRO A 194 18.19 -7.86 -5.09
CA PRO A 194 19.10 -8.13 -4.00
C PRO A 194 20.34 -8.90 -4.46
N GLU A 195 20.27 -9.57 -5.62
CA GLU A 195 21.38 -10.32 -6.22
C GLU A 195 22.36 -9.39 -6.96
N GLN A 196 22.02 -8.10 -7.08
CA GLN A 196 22.91 -7.07 -7.61
C GLN A 196 23.80 -6.45 -6.51
N ILE A 197 24.47 -5.35 -6.82
CA ILE A 197 25.47 -4.72 -5.94
C ILE A 197 24.80 -4.29 -4.62
N LYS A 198 25.48 -4.59 -3.50
CA LYS A 198 25.05 -4.18 -2.15
C LYS A 198 25.19 -2.67 -1.94
N PRO A 199 24.50 -2.08 -0.94
CA PRO A 199 24.66 -0.67 -0.62
C PRO A 199 26.10 -0.32 -0.26
N VAL A 200 26.60 0.80 -0.79
CA VAL A 200 27.94 1.29 -0.43
C VAL A 200 27.87 1.99 0.93
N ILE A 201 28.45 1.36 1.95
CA ILE A 201 28.59 1.94 3.29
C ILE A 201 30.00 2.49 3.45
N THR A 202 30.11 3.79 3.73
CA THR A 202 31.40 4.48 3.93
C THR A 202 31.84 4.52 5.40
N LEU A 203 31.00 4.04 6.32
CA LEU A 203 31.27 4.00 7.76
C LEU A 203 32.00 2.71 8.12
N ASP A 204 32.97 2.82 9.03
CA ASP A 204 33.66 1.67 9.58
C ASP A 204 32.68 0.73 10.32
N PRO A 205 32.74 -0.60 10.10
CA PRO A 205 31.88 -1.57 10.76
C PRO A 205 31.92 -1.49 12.31
N LEU A 206 33.06 -1.11 12.90
CA LEU A 206 33.20 -0.90 14.34
C LEU A 206 32.30 0.25 14.82
N VAL A 207 32.19 1.33 14.04
CA VAL A 207 31.33 2.47 14.35
C VAL A 207 29.86 2.07 14.28
N LEU A 208 29.47 1.29 13.27
CA LEU A 208 28.11 0.75 13.17
C LEU A 208 27.77 -0.13 14.37
N ASN A 209 28.69 -1.01 14.78
CA ASN A 209 28.47 -1.89 15.93
C ASN A 209 28.36 -1.11 17.25
N MET A 210 29.20 -0.08 17.44
CA MET A 210 29.09 0.80 18.60
C MET A 210 27.74 1.52 18.65
N LEU A 211 27.25 2.04 17.52
CA LEU A 211 25.93 2.67 17.43
C LEU A 211 24.80 1.67 17.72
N LYS A 212 24.90 0.46 17.16
CA LYS A 212 23.96 -0.64 17.40
C LYS A 212 23.83 -0.96 18.89
N ILE A 213 24.96 -1.14 19.59
CA ILE A 213 24.98 -1.41 21.05
C ILE A 213 24.46 -0.20 21.84
N ARG A 214 24.87 1.03 21.47
CA ARG A 214 24.52 2.25 22.22
C ARG A 214 23.04 2.60 22.16
N PHE A 215 22.37 2.28 21.06
CA PHE A 215 20.96 2.60 20.80
C PHE A 215 20.04 1.37 20.83
N ASP A 216 20.57 0.20 21.20
CA ASP A 216 19.83 -1.08 21.25
C ASP A 216 19.07 -1.38 19.95
N LEU A 217 19.75 -1.21 18.82
CA LEU A 217 19.13 -1.35 17.51
C LEU A 217 19.09 -2.83 17.07
N PRO A 218 17.93 -3.33 16.59
CA PRO A 218 17.87 -4.65 15.98
C PRO A 218 18.81 -4.77 14.79
N GLU A 219 19.45 -5.93 14.65
CA GLU A 219 20.48 -6.19 13.64
C GLU A 219 20.03 -5.87 12.22
N LYS A 220 18.78 -6.21 11.87
CA LYS A 220 18.20 -5.98 10.54
C LYS A 220 18.25 -4.54 10.03
N TYR A 221 18.37 -3.54 10.91
CA TYR A 221 18.36 -2.12 10.53
C TYR A 221 19.77 -1.53 10.29
N MET A 222 20.82 -2.20 10.74
CA MET A 222 22.16 -1.60 10.78
C MET A 222 23.26 -2.65 10.59
N THR A 223 23.21 -3.39 9.49
CA THR A 223 24.30 -4.25 8.98
C THR A 223 24.78 -3.80 7.60
N GLU A 224 25.93 -4.34 7.16
CA GLU A 224 26.45 -4.13 5.80
C GLU A 224 25.50 -4.59 4.69
N ASP A 225 24.66 -5.57 5.02
CA ASP A 225 23.66 -6.15 4.11
C ASP A 225 22.28 -5.51 4.22
N SER A 226 22.09 -4.55 5.15
CA SER A 226 20.82 -3.83 5.28
C SER A 226 20.63 -2.86 4.11
N SER A 227 19.64 -3.12 3.26
CA SER A 227 19.21 -2.22 2.21
C SER A 227 17.77 -1.75 2.45
N VAL A 228 17.33 -0.73 1.70
CA VAL A 228 15.92 -0.31 1.72
C VAL A 228 15.02 -1.48 1.30
N GLN A 229 15.48 -2.29 0.34
CA GLN A 229 14.74 -3.44 -0.13
C GLN A 229 14.53 -4.50 0.97
N THR A 230 15.56 -4.93 1.68
CA THR A 230 15.42 -6.00 2.69
C THR A 230 14.47 -5.58 3.82
N LEU A 231 14.49 -4.31 4.20
CA LEU A 231 13.52 -3.77 5.16
C LEU A 231 12.09 -3.72 4.59
N MET A 232 11.93 -3.29 3.35
CA MET A 232 10.63 -3.23 2.68
C MET A 232 10.03 -4.62 2.46
N ASP A 233 10.85 -5.61 2.10
CA ASP A 233 10.46 -7.01 1.99
C ASP A 233 9.92 -7.49 3.33
N SER A 234 10.68 -7.31 4.42
CA SER A 234 10.26 -7.70 5.78
C SER A 234 8.97 -7.02 6.26
N ALA A 235 8.66 -5.83 5.74
CA ALA A 235 7.45 -5.07 6.07
C ALA A 235 6.28 -5.34 5.10
N SER A 236 6.52 -6.00 3.97
CA SER A 236 5.54 -6.19 2.92
C SER A 236 4.51 -7.26 3.30
N HIS A 237 3.22 -6.92 3.18
CA HIS A 237 2.13 -7.88 3.36
C HIS A 237 2.04 -8.92 2.23
N TYR A 238 2.58 -8.60 1.06
CA TYR A 238 2.53 -9.47 -0.12
C TYR A 238 3.95 -9.83 -0.52
N GLY A 239 4.17 -11.12 -0.74
CA GLY A 239 5.50 -11.62 -1.00
C GLY A 239 5.54 -13.11 -1.28
N PHE A 240 6.75 -13.62 -1.40
CA PHE A 240 7.08 -15.00 -1.64
C PHE A 240 8.15 -15.45 -0.63
N SER A 241 7.92 -16.59 0.02
CA SER A 241 8.94 -17.22 0.85
C SER A 241 9.90 -17.99 -0.06
N LYS A 242 11.15 -17.53 -0.20
CA LYS A 242 12.18 -18.28 -0.95
C LYS A 242 12.50 -19.58 -0.21
N ASP A 243 12.73 -19.46 1.10
CA ASP A 243 12.98 -20.55 2.05
C ASP A 243 12.13 -20.35 3.32
N ASN A 244 12.27 -21.22 4.33
CA ASN A 244 11.51 -21.15 5.58
C ASN A 244 11.68 -19.82 6.34
N ASP A 245 12.82 -19.13 6.17
CA ASP A 245 13.16 -17.93 6.94
C ASP A 245 13.28 -16.65 6.09
N THR A 246 13.13 -16.73 4.77
CA THR A 246 13.37 -15.58 3.87
C THR A 246 12.11 -15.18 3.13
N TRP A 247 11.50 -14.10 3.60
CA TRP A 247 10.38 -13.44 2.95
C TRP A 247 10.88 -12.35 2.00
N ILE A 248 10.54 -12.49 0.73
CA ILE A 248 10.86 -11.53 -0.33
C ILE A 248 9.54 -10.89 -0.78
N GLY A 249 9.58 -9.66 -1.28
CA GLY A 249 8.43 -8.99 -1.88
C GLY A 249 7.89 -9.72 -3.12
N ILE A 250 7.36 -8.97 -4.09
CA ILE A 250 6.75 -9.57 -5.29
C ILE A 250 7.84 -9.75 -6.36
N PRO A 251 8.42 -10.95 -6.57
CA PRO A 251 9.48 -11.13 -7.54
C PRO A 251 8.95 -11.01 -8.97
N LEU A 252 9.69 -10.33 -9.84
CA LEU A 252 9.44 -10.31 -11.28
C LEU A 252 10.36 -11.32 -11.96
N ARG A 253 9.79 -12.33 -12.63
CA ARG A 253 10.56 -13.45 -13.20
C ARG A 253 10.76 -13.38 -14.70
N VAL A 254 9.88 -12.66 -15.41
CA VAL A 254 9.95 -12.56 -16.86
C VAL A 254 11.04 -11.58 -17.25
N HIS A 255 12.07 -12.08 -17.94
CA HIS A 255 13.18 -11.29 -18.43
C HIS A 255 13.01 -10.96 -19.92
N ARG A 256 13.27 -9.70 -20.31
CA ARG A 256 13.03 -9.21 -21.68
C ARG A 256 14.20 -8.46 -22.31
N ARG A 257 15.38 -8.45 -21.68
CA ARG A 257 16.52 -7.60 -22.10
C ARG A 257 17.55 -8.36 -22.93
N CYS A 258 18.17 -9.38 -22.37
CA CYS A 258 19.24 -10.17 -22.99
C CYS A 258 18.70 -11.38 -23.77
N ALA A 259 19.37 -11.69 -24.87
CA ALA A 259 19.17 -12.93 -25.63
C ALA A 259 20.15 -14.04 -25.17
N TYR A 260 19.96 -15.26 -25.69
CA TYR A 260 20.92 -16.34 -25.56
C TYR A 260 22.28 -15.98 -26.19
N PRO A 261 23.42 -16.36 -25.58
CA PRO A 261 23.58 -17.15 -24.35
C PRO A 261 23.64 -16.32 -23.05
N MET A 262 23.68 -14.98 -23.14
CA MET A 262 23.85 -14.10 -21.97
C MET A 262 22.77 -14.31 -20.91
N PHE A 263 21.53 -14.52 -21.33
CA PHE A 263 20.43 -14.82 -20.39
C PHE A 263 20.67 -16.10 -19.59
N THR A 264 21.03 -17.19 -20.27
CA THR A 264 21.26 -18.49 -19.63
C THR A 264 22.36 -18.40 -18.59
N ILE A 265 23.48 -17.77 -18.96
CA ILE A 265 24.63 -17.60 -18.05
C ILE A 265 24.22 -16.81 -16.80
N ALA A 266 23.49 -15.69 -16.95
CA ALA A 266 23.07 -14.89 -15.81
C ALA A 266 22.03 -15.62 -14.93
N ASN A 267 21.08 -16.34 -15.54
CA ASN A 267 20.04 -17.07 -14.83
C ASN A 267 20.62 -18.21 -13.99
N ASP A 268 21.61 -18.92 -14.54
CA ASP A 268 22.26 -20.04 -13.88
C ASP A 268 23.17 -19.59 -12.73
N ILE A 269 23.87 -18.45 -12.89
CA ILE A 269 24.84 -17.97 -11.89
C ILE A 269 24.17 -17.21 -10.74
N SER A 270 23.14 -16.40 -11.02
CA SER A 270 22.63 -15.40 -10.07
C SER A 270 21.18 -15.60 -9.64
N TYR A 271 20.40 -16.42 -10.35
CA TYR A 271 18.96 -16.50 -10.09
C TYR A 271 18.44 -17.94 -10.00
N ASP A 272 19.30 -18.94 -9.82
CA ASP A 272 18.96 -20.35 -9.64
C ASP A 272 17.99 -20.91 -10.73
N GLY A 273 18.08 -20.38 -11.96
CA GLY A 273 17.18 -20.76 -13.05
C GLY A 273 15.74 -20.26 -12.90
N LEU A 274 15.45 -19.34 -11.96
CA LEU A 274 14.10 -18.87 -11.66
C LEU A 274 13.57 -17.83 -12.65
N MET A 275 14.43 -17.18 -13.46
CA MET A 275 14.00 -16.27 -14.51
C MET A 275 13.46 -17.02 -15.74
N ILE A 276 12.49 -16.41 -16.42
CA ILE A 276 11.74 -16.96 -17.57
C ILE A 276 11.79 -16.00 -18.74
#